data_AF-A0A0C2FNP0-F1
#
_entry.id   AF-A0A0C2FNP0-F1
#
_cell.length_a   1.000
_cell.length_b   1.000
_cell.length_c   1.000
_cell.angle_alpha   90.00
_cell.angle_beta   90.00
_cell.angle_gamma   90.00
#
_symmetry.space_group_name_H-M   'P 1'
#
loop_
_entity.id
_entity.type
_entity.pdbx_description
1 polymer ?
#
loop_
_entity_poly.entity_id
_entity_poly.type
_entity_poly.pdbx_seq_one_letter_code
_entity_poly.pdbx_strand_id
1 'polypeptide(L)' 'MDPNDAGSFRFNVNLLKKNGDIALHFNPRFDEKCVIRNSLVNGEWGNEEREGKNPFERGVGFDLEIKNEEYAFQTFIIMK' A
#
# COMPACT_ATOMS: atom_id res chain seq x y z
N MET A 1 -8.35 1.58 -20.89
CA MET A 1 -9.22 1.48 -19.69
C MET A 1 -10.65 1.34 -20.17
N ASP A 2 -11.42 0.43 -19.57
CA ASP A 2 -12.85 0.29 -19.86
C ASP A 2 -13.58 1.55 -19.37
N PRO A 3 -14.31 2.28 -20.22
CA PRO A 3 -15.08 3.46 -19.81
C PRO A 3 -16.21 3.16 -18.80
N ASN A 4 -16.55 1.89 -18.58
CA ASN A 4 -17.51 1.44 -17.56
C ASN A 4 -16.84 0.93 -16.27
N ASP A 5 -15.52 0.89 -16.22
CA ASP A 5 -14.82 0.61 -14.97
C ASP A 5 -14.93 1.86 -14.08
N ALA A 6 -15.84 1.83 -13.11
CA ALA A 6 -15.86 2.81 -12.03
C ALA A 6 -14.50 2.91 -11.31
N GLY A 7 -13.64 1.89 -11.50
CA GLY A 7 -12.27 1.75 -11.06
C GLY A 7 -12.21 1.62 -9.55
N SER A 8 -11.45 0.65 -9.05
CA SER A 8 -11.25 0.53 -7.62
C SER A 8 -10.65 1.82 -7.05
N PHE A 9 -11.24 2.38 -5.98
CA PHE A 9 -10.69 3.52 -5.24
C PHE A 9 -9.43 3.17 -4.44
N ARG A 10 -8.95 1.94 -4.55
CA ARG A 10 -7.77 1.47 -3.83
C ARG A 10 -7.13 0.26 -4.49
N PHE A 11 -5.88 0.03 -4.16
CA PHE A 11 -5.26 -1.29 -4.27
C PHE A 11 -4.49 -1.57 -2.99
N ASN A 12 -4.06 -2.81 -2.78
CA ASN A 12 -3.15 -3.13 -1.69
C ASN A 12 -2.11 -4.16 -2.10
N VAL A 13 -0.95 -4.07 -1.44
CA VAL A 13 0.13 -5.05 -1.51
C VAL A 13 0.34 -5.58 -0.09
N ASN A 14 0.30 -6.89 0.07
CA ASN A 14 0.58 -7.55 1.35
C ASN A 14 1.89 -8.31 1.25
N LEU A 15 2.84 -8.02 2.15
CA LEU A 15 4.01 -8.85 2.38
C LEU A 15 3.72 -9.81 3.53
N LEU A 16 3.64 -11.10 3.22
CA LEU A 16 3.29 -12.14 4.19
C LEU A 16 4.52 -12.71 4.87
N LYS A 17 4.40 -12.97 6.17
CA LYS A 17 5.35 -13.80 6.93
C LYS A 17 5.04 -15.27 6.67
N LYS A 18 5.98 -16.15 7.05
CA LYS A 18 5.83 -17.61 6.93
C LYS A 18 4.60 -18.15 7.67
N ASN A 19 4.20 -17.53 8.78
CA ASN A 19 3.03 -17.92 9.57
C ASN A 19 1.70 -17.36 9.02
N GLY A 20 1.72 -16.61 7.91
CA GLY A 20 0.53 -16.01 7.31
C GLY A 20 0.19 -14.61 7.81
N ASP A 21 0.87 -14.10 8.84
CA ASP A 21 0.75 -12.69 9.25
C ASP A 21 1.10 -11.75 8.09
N ILE A 22 0.53 -10.55 8.10
CA ILE A 22 0.92 -9.49 7.19
C ILE A 22 1.99 -8.64 7.87
N ALA A 23 3.23 -8.74 7.42
CA ALA A 23 4.33 -7.89 7.89
C ALA A 23 4.16 -6.44 7.42
N LEU A 24 3.67 -6.26 6.20
CA LEU A 24 3.33 -4.96 5.63
C LEU A 24 2.07 -5.06 4.79
N HIS A 25 1.05 -4.31 5.18
CA HIS A 25 -0.13 -3.99 4.39
C HIS A 25 0.06 -2.59 3.83
N PHE A 26 0.40 -2.47 2.55
CA PHE A 26 0.54 -1.20 1.86
C PHE A 26 -0.76 -0.94 1.07
N ASN A 27 -1.55 0.05 1.47
CA ASN A 27 -2.89 0.28 0.92
C ASN A 27 -3.11 1.75 0.50
N PRO A 28 -2.73 2.09 -0.75
CA PRO A 28 -3.13 3.35 -1.36
C PRO A 28 -4.65 3.45 -1.52
N ARG A 29 -5.21 4.55 -1.04
CA ARG A 29 -6.63 4.92 -1.15
C ARG A 29 -6.73 6.24 -1.90
N PHE A 30 -7.24 6.20 -3.13
CA PHE A 30 -7.35 7.35 -4.02
C PHE A 30 -8.40 8.37 -3.54
N ASP A 31 -9.47 7.88 -2.92
CA ASP A 31 -10.56 8.68 -2.33
C ASP A 31 -10.13 9.41 -1.05
N GLU A 32 -9.38 8.72 -0.18
CA GLU A 32 -8.83 9.32 1.05
C GLU A 32 -7.53 10.10 0.81
N LYS A 33 -6.99 10.09 -0.42
CA LYS A 33 -5.74 10.76 -0.82
C LYS A 33 -4.55 10.43 0.12
N CYS A 34 -4.51 9.19 0.61
CA CYS A 34 -3.46 8.73 1.51
C CYS A 34 -3.00 7.31 1.16
N VAL A 35 -1.83 6.95 1.69
CA VAL A 35 -1.34 5.57 1.68
C VAL A 35 -1.34 5.08 3.11
N ILE A 36 -2.23 4.14 3.40
CA ILE A 36 -2.28 3.51 4.72
C ILE A 36 -1.25 2.39 4.76
N ARG A 37 -0.44 2.36 5.81
CA ARG A 37 0.38 1.20 6.14
C ARG A 37 -0.04 0.62 7.47
N ASN A 38 -0.02 -0.70 7.56
CA ASN A 38 -0.27 -1.41 8.81
C ASN A 38 0.40 -2.79 8.78
N SER A 39 0.31 -3.52 9.88
CA SER A 39 0.62 -4.94 9.98
C SER A 39 -0.59 -5.69 10.57
N LEU A 40 -0.72 -6.97 10.22
CA LEU A 40 -1.71 -7.88 10.79
C LEU A 40 -0.96 -8.99 11.50
N VAL A 41 -1.12 -9.10 12.82
CA VAL A 41 -0.42 -10.08 13.64
C VAL A 41 -1.44 -10.83 14.48
N ASN A 42 -1.45 -12.16 14.39
CA ASN A 42 -2.42 -13.02 15.08
C ASN A 42 -3.89 -12.63 14.80
N GLY A 43 -4.18 -12.17 13.58
CA GLY A 43 -5.53 -11.78 13.16
C GLY A 43 -5.95 -10.36 13.57
N GLU A 44 -5.09 -9.62 14.28
CA GLU A 44 -5.38 -8.26 14.74
C GLU A 44 -4.57 -7.22 13.96
N TRP A 45 -5.24 -6.14 13.57
CA TRP A 45 -4.59 -4.99 12.93
C TRP A 45 -3.88 -4.14 13.97
N GLY A 46 -2.68 -3.66 13.63
CA GLY A 46 -1.98 -2.66 14.42
C GLY A 46 -2.56 -1.25 14.25
N ASN A 47 -1.81 -0.26 14.73
CA ASN A 47 -2.12 1.14 14.48
C ASN A 47 -1.82 1.50 13.02
N GLU A 48 -2.76 2.17 12.36
CA GLU A 48 -2.56 2.65 11.00
C GLU A 48 -1.56 3.80 10.95
N GLU A 49 -0.60 3.71 10.03
CA GLU A 49 0.25 4.83 9.65
C GLU A 49 -0.32 5.49 8.40
N ARG A 50 -0.55 6.81 8.44
CA ARG A 50 -1.24 7.56 7.38
C ARG A 50 -0.44 8.76 6.87
N GLU A 51 0.65 9.09 7.53
CA GLU A 51 1.49 10.25 7.23
C GLU A 51 2.22 10.08 5.90
N GLY A 52 2.47 11.19 5.20
CA GLY A 52 3.19 11.19 3.93
C GLY A 52 2.31 11.62 2.75
N LYS A 53 2.91 11.60 1.55
CA LYS A 53 2.21 11.98 0.32
C LYS A 53 1.63 10.73 -0.34
N ASN A 54 0.45 10.88 -0.95
CA ASN A 54 -0.07 9.90 -1.90
C ASN A 54 0.28 10.35 -3.32
N PRO A 55 1.23 9.71 -4.02
CA PRO A 55 1.60 10.06 -5.39
C PRO A 55 0.73 9.37 -6.45
N PHE A 56 -0.16 8.46 -6.07
CA PHE A 56 -0.86 7.61 -7.03
C PHE A 56 -2.00 8.35 -7.72
N GLU A 57 -2.03 8.23 -9.05
CA GLU A 57 -3.07 8.77 -9.91
C GLU A 57 -3.73 7.67 -10.74
N ARG A 58 -5.05 7.75 -10.90
CA ARG A 58 -5.79 6.80 -11.73
C ARG A 58 -5.35 6.91 -13.18
N GLY A 59 -5.07 5.77 -13.81
CA GLY A 59 -4.65 5.72 -15.21
C GLY A 59 -3.17 5.99 -15.44
N VAL A 60 -2.42 6.35 -14.41
CA VAL A 60 -0.98 6.60 -14.50
C VAL A 60 -0.22 5.37 -14.01
N GLY A 61 0.75 4.93 -14.80
CA GLY A 61 1.64 3.83 -14.41
C GLY A 61 2.62 4.24 -13.31
N PHE A 62 3.10 3.29 -12.53
CA PHE A 62 4.11 3.53 -11.51
C PHE A 62 5.00 2.31 -11.32
N ASP A 63 6.21 2.54 -10.84
CA ASP A 63 7.05 1.51 -10.22
C ASP A 63 6.95 1.63 -8.70
N LEU A 64 6.76 0.49 -8.02
CA LEU A 64 6.77 0.38 -6.56
C LEU A 64 7.91 -0.54 -6.15
N GLU A 65 8.86 0.00 -5.39
CA GLU A 65 9.94 -0.76 -4.77
C GLU A 65 9.74 -0.78 -3.26
N ILE A 66 9.85 -1.97 -2.66
CA ILE A 66 9.75 -2.16 -1.21
C ILE A 66 11.03 -2.84 -0.73
N LYS A 67 11.79 -2.16 0.12
CA LYS A 67 12.98 -2.69 0.77
C LYS A 67 12.67 -3.10 2.19
N ASN A 68 13.14 -4.29 2.57
CA ASN A 68 13.13 -4.75 3.95
C ASN A 68 14.45 -4.35 4.61
N GLU A 69 14.43 -3.26 5.37
CA GLU A 69 15.56 -2.77 6.15
C GLU A 69 15.53 -3.39 7.57
N GLU A 70 16.59 -3.16 8.36
CA GLU A 70 16.75 -3.79 9.69
C GLU A 70 15.57 -3.51 10.65
N TYR A 71 14.98 -2.31 10.58
CA TYR A 71 13.94 -1.86 11.52
C TYR A 71 12.65 -1.36 10.85
N ALA A 72 12.59 -1.37 9.52
CA ALA A 72 11.46 -0.80 8.78
C ALA A 72 11.35 -1.35 7.36
N PHE A 73 10.17 -1.18 6.77
CA PHE A 73 10.02 -1.26 5.33
C PHE A 73 10.18 0.13 4.72
N GLN A 74 11.06 0.28 3.75
CA GLN A 74 11.19 1.50 2.97
C GLN A 74 10.46 1.33 1.64
N THR A 75 9.59 2.27 1.29
CA THR A 75 8.84 2.25 0.03
C THR A 75 9.28 3.39 -0.87
N PHE A 76 9.53 3.08 -2.14
CA PHE A 76 9.83 4.05 -3.19
C PHE A 76 8.76 3.95 -4.26
N ILE A 77 8.22 5.10 -4.64
CA ILE A 77 7.16 5.18 -5.65
C ILE A 77 7.66 6.12 -6.75
N ILE A 78 7.74 5.60 -7.97
CA ILE A 78 8.22 6.34 -9.14
C ILE A 78 7.07 6.37 -10.15
N MET A 79 6.46 7.53 -10.33
CA MET A 79 5.40 7.73 -11.32
C MET A 79 5.99 7.71 -12.74
N LYS A 80 5.26 7.12 -13.69
CA LYS A 80 5.64 7.05 -15.11
C LYS A 80 4.97 8.13 -15.95
#